data_AF-A0A3C0G0C8-F1
#
_entry.id   AF-A0A3C0G0C8-F1
#
_cell.length_a   1.000
_cell.length_b   1.000
_cell.length_c   1.000
_cell.angle_alpha   90.00
_cell.angle_beta   90.00
_cell.angle_gamma   90.00
#
_symmetry.space_group_name_H-M   'P 1'
#
loop_
_entity.id
_entity.type
_entity.pdbx_description
1 polymer ?
#
loop_
_entity_poly.entity_id
_entity_poly.type
_entity_poly.pdbx_seq_one_letter_code
_entity_poly.pdbx_strand_id
1 'polypeptide(L)'
;ANLSEDKKKRLREIDAKLAKLKLTFGENVLAETNKYQLHLTIESDLDGLPEGAKEAAAQLATSKGKEDGWLITLDYPSYIPFMKYAKNRALRKELSL
;
A
#
# COMPACT_ATOMS: atom_id res chain seq x y z
N ALA A 1 32.41 20.57 -12.39
CA ALA A 1 32.63 20.49 -13.84
C ALA A 1 33.98 19.83 -14.22
N ASN A 2 34.62 19.06 -13.33
CA ASN A 2 36.03 18.65 -13.45
C ASN A 2 36.22 17.22 -14.00
N LEU A 3 35.21 16.67 -14.67
CA LEU A 3 35.29 15.33 -15.26
C LEU A 3 35.78 15.42 -16.70
N SER A 4 36.56 14.43 -17.15
CA SER A 4 36.89 14.25 -18.56
C SER A 4 35.63 13.95 -19.38
N GLU A 5 35.65 14.18 -20.69
CA GLU A 5 34.47 14.07 -21.55
C GLU A 5 33.84 12.67 -21.54
N ASP A 6 34.66 11.62 -21.49
CA ASP A 6 34.21 10.22 -21.33
C ASP A 6 33.45 10.01 -20.01
N LYS A 7 33.95 10.58 -18.92
CA LYS A 7 33.31 10.50 -17.60
C LYS A 7 32.04 11.34 -17.52
N LYS A 8 31.99 12.50 -18.19
CA LYS A 8 30.77 13.31 -18.31
C LYS A 8 29.69 12.57 -19.11
N LYS A 9 30.06 11.84 -20.17
CA LYS A 9 29.13 10.99 -20.92
C LYS A 9 28.59 9.87 -20.03
N ARG A 10 29.48 9.17 -19.31
CA ARG A 10 29.07 8.12 -18.38
C ARG A 10 28.15 8.63 -17.27
N LEU A 11 28.43 9.80 -16.72
CA LEU A 11 27.57 10.43 -15.71
C LEU A 11 26.16 10.67 -16.25
N ARG A 12 26.03 11.24 -17.45
CA ARG A 12 24.74 11.45 -18.11
C ARG A 12 23.96 10.14 -18.32
N GLU A 13 24.65 9.07 -18.71
CA GLU A 13 24.03 7.73 -18.84
C GLU A 13 23.54 7.18 -17.50
N ILE A 14 24.31 7.38 -16.42
CA ILE A 14 23.91 6.98 -15.07
C ILE A 14 22.69 7.78 -14.61
N ASP A 15 22.70 9.09 -14.79
CA ASP A 15 21.58 9.96 -14.39
C ASP A 15 20.29 9.60 -15.13
N ALA A 16 20.37 9.34 -16.44
CA ALA A 16 19.22 8.89 -17.22
C ALA A 16 18.67 7.53 -16.73
N LYS A 17 19.56 6.57 -16.43
CA LYS A 17 19.16 5.28 -15.86
C LYS A 17 18.54 5.45 -14.47
N LEU A 18 19.11 6.31 -13.63
CA LEU A 18 18.62 6.56 -12.28
C LEU A 18 17.23 7.20 -12.33
N ALA A 19 17.00 8.16 -13.21
CA ALA A 19 15.69 8.78 -13.40
C ALA A 19 14.63 7.73 -13.80
N LYS A 20 14.97 6.86 -14.76
CA LYS A 20 14.08 5.77 -15.17
C LYS A 20 13.78 4.79 -14.03
N LEU A 21 14.82 4.35 -13.29
CA LEU A 21 14.67 3.42 -12.18
C LEU A 21 13.81 4.00 -11.04
N LYS A 22 13.97 5.29 -10.73
CA LYS A 22 13.13 5.99 -9.74
C LYS A 22 11.67 6.01 -10.15
N LEU A 23 11.39 6.32 -11.41
CA LEU A 23 10.02 6.31 -11.94
C LEU A 23 9.42 4.91 -11.84
N THR A 24 10.10 3.91 -12.39
CA THR A 24 9.62 2.52 -12.36
C THR A 24 9.42 2.00 -10.94
N PHE A 25 10.31 2.35 -10.00
CA PHE A 25 10.13 1.98 -8.60
C PHE A 25 8.87 2.62 -8.00
N GLY A 26 8.63 3.90 -8.25
CA GLY A 26 7.42 4.59 -7.79
C GLY A 26 6.13 3.99 -8.36
N GLU A 27 6.12 3.69 -9.66
CA GLU A 27 5.00 3.03 -10.35
C GLU A 27 4.72 1.64 -9.76
N ASN A 28 5.76 0.85 -9.52
CA ASN A 28 5.62 -0.48 -8.92
C ASN A 28 5.07 -0.42 -7.48
N VAL A 29 5.59 0.49 -6.65
CA VAL A 29 5.10 0.67 -5.27
C VAL A 29 3.64 1.10 -5.26
N LEU A 30 3.24 2.05 -6.13
CA LEU A 30 1.86 2.51 -6.24
C LEU A 30 0.94 1.39 -6.73
N ALA A 31 1.38 0.62 -7.73
CA ALA A 31 0.60 -0.49 -8.27
C ALA A 31 0.34 -1.58 -7.22
N GLU A 32 1.37 -2.02 -6.49
CA GLU A 32 1.21 -3.05 -5.47
C GLU A 32 0.40 -2.58 -4.26
N THR A 33 0.60 -1.32 -3.81
CA THR A 33 -0.22 -0.72 -2.74
C THR A 33 -1.72 -0.74 -3.10
N ASN A 34 -2.06 -0.36 -4.33
CA ASN A 34 -3.45 -0.32 -4.81
C ASN A 34 -4.05 -1.70 -5.08
N LYS A 35 -3.21 -2.68 -5.41
CA LYS A 35 -3.62 -4.04 -5.77
C LYS A 35 -3.94 -4.88 -4.55
N TYR A 36 -3.19 -4.70 -3.46
CA TYR A 36 -3.43 -5.46 -2.24
C TYR A 36 -4.79 -5.10 -1.65
N GLN A 37 -5.60 -6.13 -1.41
CA GLN A 37 -6.93 -6.01 -0.86
C GLN A 37 -7.23 -7.22 0.01
N LEU A 38 -7.39 -7.00 1.31
CA LEU A 38 -7.86 -8.00 2.25
C LEU A 38 -9.37 -7.79 2.45
N HIS A 39 -10.15 -8.71 1.89
CA HIS A 39 -11.61 -8.70 2.00
C HIS A 39 -12.05 -9.57 3.17
N LEU A 40 -12.65 -8.95 4.16
CA LEU A 40 -13.17 -9.60 5.37
C LEU A 40 -14.69 -9.69 5.27
N THR A 41 -15.24 -10.86 5.58
CA THR A 41 -16.69 -11.12 5.58
C THR A 41 -17.21 -11.52 6.95
N ILE A 42 -16.31 -11.70 7.93
CA ILE A 42 -16.63 -12.12 9.29
C ILE A 42 -16.47 -10.91 10.21
N GLU A 43 -17.54 -10.51 10.88
CA GLU A 43 -17.54 -9.33 11.75
C GLU A 43 -16.51 -9.43 12.90
N SER A 44 -16.28 -10.63 13.43
CA SER A 44 -15.28 -10.85 14.49
C SER A 44 -13.84 -10.55 14.08
N ASP A 45 -13.54 -10.50 12.78
CA ASP A 45 -12.21 -10.11 12.29
C ASP A 45 -11.91 -8.62 12.48
N LEU A 46 -12.95 -7.81 12.71
CA LEU A 46 -12.86 -6.37 12.94
C LEU A 46 -12.77 -6.01 14.42
N ASP A 47 -12.74 -7.00 15.30
CA ASP A 47 -12.74 -6.79 16.74
C ASP A 47 -11.64 -5.82 17.17
N GLY A 48 -12.03 -4.80 17.93
CA GLY A 48 -11.14 -3.75 18.41
C GLY A 48 -11.00 -2.54 17.48
N LEU A 49 -11.37 -2.65 16.19
CA LEU A 49 -11.37 -1.50 15.30
C LEU A 49 -12.38 -0.42 15.77
N PRO A 50 -12.04 0.87 15.65
CA PRO A 50 -13.01 1.93 15.86
C PRO A 50 -14.10 1.92 14.78
N GLU A 51 -15.36 2.15 15.17
CA GLU A 51 -16.35 3.00 14.44
C GLU A 51 -16.04 3.30 12.97
N GLY A 52 -15.50 4.51 12.80
CA GLY A 52 -15.23 5.06 11.48
C GLY A 52 -14.23 4.25 10.64
N ALA A 53 -13.36 3.44 11.24
CA ALA A 53 -12.46 2.57 10.48
C ALA A 53 -13.23 1.39 9.85
N LYS A 54 -14.19 0.81 10.58
CA LYS A 54 -15.07 -0.23 10.02
C LYS A 54 -15.98 0.35 8.95
N GLU A 55 -16.59 1.50 9.20
CA GLU A 55 -17.45 2.18 8.20
C GLU A 55 -16.69 2.52 6.92
N ALA A 56 -15.47 3.07 7.04
CA ALA A 56 -14.63 3.37 5.88
C ALA A 56 -14.25 2.10 5.09
N ALA A 57 -13.94 1.00 5.78
CA ALA A 57 -13.62 -0.26 5.14
C ALA A 57 -14.84 -0.88 4.42
N ALA A 58 -16.04 -0.74 4.98
CA ALA A 58 -17.28 -1.17 4.33
C ALA A 58 -17.60 -0.34 3.08
N GLN A 59 -17.52 1.00 3.19
CA GLN A 59 -17.69 1.90 2.04
C GLN A 59 -16.69 1.61 0.93
N LEU A 60 -15.44 1.33 1.30
CA LEU A 60 -14.41 0.97 0.35
C LEU A 60 -14.71 -0.38 -0.34
N ALA A 61 -15.21 -1.37 0.39
CA ALA A 61 -15.65 -2.65 -0.16
C ALA A 61 -16.75 -2.44 -1.22
N THR A 62 -17.81 -1.68 -0.88
CA THR A 62 -18.89 -1.33 -1.82
C THR A 62 -18.34 -0.61 -3.05
N SER A 63 -17.45 0.37 -2.87
CA SER A 63 -16.85 1.13 -3.99
C SER A 63 -16.03 0.28 -4.96
N LYS A 64 -15.54 -0.88 -4.48
CA LYS A 64 -14.75 -1.86 -5.25
C LYS A 64 -15.59 -3.05 -5.72
N GLY A 65 -16.92 -2.97 -5.63
CA GLY A 65 -17.84 -4.02 -6.08
C GLY A 65 -17.90 -5.25 -5.16
N LYS A 66 -17.48 -5.09 -3.90
CA LYS A 66 -17.58 -6.12 -2.85
C LYS A 66 -18.69 -5.68 -1.89
N GLU A 67 -19.94 -5.97 -2.28
CA GLU A 67 -21.14 -5.45 -1.60
C GLU A 67 -21.26 -5.93 -0.14
N ASP A 68 -20.74 -7.12 0.15
CA ASP A 68 -20.73 -7.68 1.49
C ASP A 68 -19.35 -7.54 2.13
N GLY A 69 -19.29 -7.08 3.39
CA GLY A 69 -18.08 -7.11 4.22
C GLY A 69 -17.24 -5.82 4.17
N TRP A 70 -15.94 -5.98 4.43
CA TRP A 70 -15.00 -4.88 4.66
C TRP A 70 -13.73 -5.06 3.87
N LEU A 71 -13.21 -3.98 3.30
CA LEU A 71 -11.98 -3.99 2.53
C LEU A 71 -10.86 -3.26 3.28
N ILE A 72 -9.81 -4.00 3.63
CA ILE A 72 -8.59 -3.47 4.22
C ILE A 72 -7.51 -3.38 3.14
N THR A 73 -6.85 -2.24 3.05
CA THR A 73 -5.79 -1.96 2.06
C THR A 73 -4.49 -1.56 2.76
N LEU A 74 -3.42 -1.45 1.98
CA LEU A 74 -2.13 -0.95 2.47
C LEU A 74 -2.07 0.59 2.53
N ASP A 75 -3.15 1.27 2.15
CA ASP A 75 -3.23 2.72 2.27
C ASP A 75 -3.19 3.13 3.73
N TYR A 76 -2.46 4.20 4.03
CA TYR A 76 -2.20 4.65 5.41
C TYR A 76 -3.48 4.78 6.27
N PRO A 77 -4.61 5.33 5.76
CA PRO A 77 -5.86 5.43 6.53
C PRO A 77 -6.53 4.08 6.83
N SER A 78 -6.24 3.03 6.06
CA SER A 78 -6.75 1.66 6.28
C SER A 78 -5.78 0.86 7.16
N TYR A 79 -4.50 0.87 6.80
CA TYR A 79 -3.46 0.08 7.44
C TYR A 79 -3.20 0.45 8.90
N ILE A 80 -3.06 1.75 9.22
CA ILE A 80 -2.68 2.19 10.57
C ILE A 80 -3.75 1.85 11.62
N PRO A 81 -5.04 2.17 11.41
CA PRO A 81 -6.08 1.75 12.35
C PRO A 81 -6.12 0.23 12.52
N PHE A 82 -5.93 -0.53 11.44
CA PHE A 82 -5.93 -1.98 11.51
C PHE A 82 -4.78 -2.52 12.35
N MET A 83 -3.56 -2.07 12.09
CA MET A 83 -2.38 -2.50 12.86
C MET A 83 -2.41 -2.06 14.32
N LYS A 84 -3.03 -0.91 14.61
CA LYS A 84 -3.10 -0.34 15.96
C LYS A 84 -4.19 -0.97 16.83
N TYR A 85 -5.35 -1.26 16.25
CA TYR A 85 -6.56 -1.57 17.03
C TYR A 85 -7.14 -2.97 16.80
N ALA A 86 -6.91 -3.59 15.64
CA ALA A 86 -7.48 -4.91 15.36
C ALA A 86 -6.92 -5.94 16.35
N LYS A 87 -7.78 -6.74 16.97
CA LYS A 87 -7.38 -7.80 17.92
C LYS A 87 -6.87 -9.05 17.21
N ASN A 88 -7.32 -9.33 16.00
CA ASN A 88 -6.92 -10.51 15.24
C ASN A 88 -5.41 -10.47 14.87
N ARG A 89 -4.60 -11.25 15.60
CA ARG A 89 -3.14 -11.30 15.41
C ARG A 89 -2.74 -11.89 14.06
N ALA A 90 -3.52 -12.82 13.52
CA ALA A 90 -3.19 -13.44 12.23
C ALA A 90 -3.30 -12.41 11.11
N LEU A 91 -4.37 -11.62 11.10
CA LEU A 91 -4.58 -10.56 10.10
C LEU A 91 -3.55 -9.42 10.24
N ARG A 92 -3.20 -9.02 11.47
CA ARG A 92 -2.09 -8.06 11.66
C ARG A 92 -0.76 -8.59 11.13
N LYS A 93 -0.50 -9.90 11.28
CA LYS A 93 0.72 -10.52 10.75
C LYS A 93 0.70 -10.51 9.22
N GLU A 94 -0.42 -10.88 8.61
CA GLU A 94 -0.60 -10.87 7.15
C GLU A 94 -0.29 -9.50 6.54
N LEU A 95 -0.81 -8.42 7.13
CA LEU A 95 -0.58 -7.05 6.66
C LEU A 95 0.85 -6.53 6.87
N SER A 96 1.63 -7.17 7.75
CA SER A 96 3.00 -6.74 8.07
C SER A 96 4.09 -7.42 7.25
N LEU A 97 3.72 -8.40 6.41
CA LEU A 97 4.62 -9.22 5.59
C LEU A 97 4.63 -8.72 4.14
#